data_AF-K1XHW1-F1
#
_entry.id   AF-K1XHW1-F1
#
_cell.length_a   1.000
_cell.length_b   1.000
_cell.length_c   1.000
_cell.angle_alpha   90.00
_cell.angle_beta   90.00
_cell.angle_gamma   90.00
#
_symmetry.space_group_name_H-M   'P 1'
#
loop_
_entity.id
_entity.type
_entity.pdbx_description
1 polymer ?
#
loop_
_entity_poly.entity_id
_entity_poly.type
_entity_poly.pdbx_seq_one_letter_code
_entity_poly.pdbx_strand_id
1 'polypeptide(L)'
;MFTTDISKIPINAWVYLFKDRKWTILYIGKAKNLQKRLWQYFAPNSLRKQEMLEKADKVDFLTVKNQSEALYLEDNLIKQHQPEYNNLLKADNSYVYIKITKESFPQIFLTRKKLNDNALYIGPKNDTIQLKKFLQYMRQILKFRGCKNTQFRQWKLCSDYYFWLCRGRCKLAKEQMSSLRKEGDHEVVEDLKKDYQDIIAIITSFFKGNTKPIEEEIYHQIEEAIIHENFEWAAQLRDIYQSLQWFVEKQNVVLPERKDGYLALMKPIGTHYIYTVLVFTQGKLVDIITSKEQQSDIDEDSLYLAIQRTFGEAKMEKNKNEIQITSKSFVKLGKTATKELWKLGENFLESYIITQTLQEESTFINDMFKTLTTRYGLKNIPYRIECIDISHLSGGWTSGGLSYFMAGLPYKKWYRKYKIKAKKSDDYEALQELLERRQKNWWELPNLLVIDGGKGQLGVVKKLCKEYPERKKIVSQIDIISLGKGEARKKSNIWKTKVLLDLSSAKPGEKGGKPKGGFGEKIWEIIYRLDDNLKIHETAMVYDQADKILLKARDEAHRFANSYRKKQMSQEWR
;
A
#
# COMPACT_ATOMS: atom_id res chain seq x y z
N MET A 1 7.54 29.91 -2.05
CA MET A 1 7.14 29.74 -0.63
C MET A 1 6.13 28.62 -0.60
N PHE A 2 6.48 27.49 0.03
CA PHE A 2 5.67 26.29 0.09
C PHE A 2 4.40 26.55 0.95
N THR A 3 3.24 26.76 0.35
CA THR A 3 2.02 27.27 1.03
C THR A 3 1.14 26.20 1.69
N THR A 4 1.53 24.93 1.65
CA THR A 4 0.69 23.83 2.13
C THR A 4 0.75 23.68 3.64
N ASP A 5 -0.40 23.77 4.30
CA ASP A 5 -0.58 23.48 5.73
C ASP A 5 -0.23 22.01 6.03
N ILE A 6 0.96 21.80 6.60
CA ILE A 6 1.55 20.47 6.90
C ILE A 6 0.64 19.65 7.83
N SER A 7 -0.19 20.32 8.63
CA SER A 7 -1.12 19.64 9.55
C SER A 7 -2.23 18.86 8.82
N LYS A 8 -2.53 19.24 7.56
CA LYS A 8 -3.54 18.59 6.70
C LYS A 8 -3.00 17.40 5.92
N ILE A 9 -1.69 17.18 5.93
CA ILE A 9 -1.04 16.10 5.19
C ILE A 9 -1.20 14.80 5.99
N PRO A 10 -1.63 13.68 5.39
CA PRO A 10 -1.88 12.45 6.13
C PRO A 10 -0.63 11.96 6.86
N ILE A 11 -0.83 11.43 8.07
CA ILE A 11 0.25 10.90 8.90
C ILE A 11 0.95 9.75 8.16
N ASN A 12 0.22 8.91 7.45
CA ASN A 12 0.74 7.73 6.77
C ASN A 12 0.75 7.94 5.26
N ALA A 13 1.91 8.17 4.68
CA ALA A 13 2.13 8.00 3.25
C ALA A 13 3.50 7.40 3.02
N TRP A 14 3.57 6.54 2.01
CA TRP A 14 4.73 5.69 1.80
C TRP A 14 5.63 6.20 0.68
N VAL A 15 5.06 6.86 -0.32
CA VAL A 15 5.78 7.61 -1.36
C VAL A 15 5.18 9.00 -1.46
N TYR A 16 5.98 10.03 -1.69
CA TYR A 16 5.56 11.42 -1.88
C TYR A 16 6.35 12.09 -3.00
N LEU A 17 5.76 13.11 -3.61
CA LEU A 17 6.31 13.81 -4.75
C LEU A 17 6.24 15.33 -4.51
N PHE A 18 7.36 16.03 -4.60
CA PHE A 18 7.38 17.49 -4.69
C PHE A 18 7.18 17.91 -6.14
N LYS A 19 6.30 18.88 -6.36
CA LYS A 19 6.01 19.46 -7.69
C LYS A 19 6.16 20.98 -7.67
N ASP A 20 6.52 21.57 -8.81
CA ASP A 20 6.49 23.02 -9.03
C ASP A 20 5.08 23.52 -9.41
N ARG A 21 4.96 24.84 -9.64
CA ARG A 21 3.71 25.49 -10.08
C ARG A 21 3.21 25.04 -11.46
N LYS A 22 4.08 24.44 -12.27
CA LYS A 22 3.75 23.90 -13.60
C LYS A 22 3.42 22.41 -13.54
N TRP A 23 3.26 21.85 -12.34
CA TRP A 23 3.02 20.42 -12.09
C TRP A 23 4.19 19.49 -12.45
N THR A 24 5.37 20.04 -12.71
CA THR A 24 6.59 19.27 -12.98
C THR A 24 7.06 18.61 -11.69
N ILE A 25 7.35 17.31 -11.75
CA ILE A 25 7.85 16.57 -10.58
C ILE A 25 9.32 16.94 -10.36
N LEU A 26 9.58 17.57 -9.21
CA LEU A 26 10.92 18.00 -8.79
C LEU A 26 11.65 16.90 -8.02
N TYR A 27 10.93 16.17 -7.16
CA TYR A 27 11.49 15.12 -6.31
C TYR A 27 10.45 14.08 -5.92
N ILE A 28 10.88 12.85 -5.71
CA ILE A 28 10.10 11.70 -5.26
C ILE A 28 10.85 11.04 -4.10
N GLY A 29 10.16 10.76 -3.01
CA GLY A 29 10.77 10.09 -1.87
C GLY A 29 9.81 9.21 -1.10
N LYS A 30 10.33 8.33 -0.24
CA LYS A 30 9.53 7.50 0.66
C LYS A 30 9.48 7.99 2.11
N ALA A 31 8.35 7.79 2.78
CA ALA A 31 8.16 8.11 4.20
C ALA A 31 7.43 6.97 4.92
N LYS A 32 7.62 6.80 6.22
CA LYS A 32 6.67 6.03 7.06
C LYS A 32 5.61 6.95 7.65
N ASN A 33 6.07 8.14 8.01
CA ASN A 33 5.27 9.23 8.51
C ASN A 33 5.57 10.46 7.65
N LEU A 34 4.62 10.89 6.82
CA LEU A 34 4.87 11.94 5.83
C LEU A 34 5.04 13.29 6.51
N GLN A 35 4.21 13.64 7.49
CA GLN A 35 4.36 14.88 8.26
C GLN A 35 5.76 15.02 8.88
N LYS A 36 6.21 14.00 9.65
CA LYS A 36 7.56 13.99 10.24
C LYS A 36 8.65 14.09 9.19
N ARG A 37 8.45 13.45 8.03
CA ARG A 37 9.43 13.48 6.94
C ARG A 37 9.49 14.85 6.27
N LEU A 38 8.37 15.52 6.06
CA LEU A 38 8.30 16.88 5.51
C LEU A 38 8.95 17.89 6.45
N TRP A 39 8.72 17.79 7.75
CA TRP A 39 9.43 18.60 8.77
C TRP A 39 10.95 18.52 8.64
N GLN A 40 11.52 17.38 8.24
CA GLN A 40 12.97 17.24 8.04
C GLN A 40 13.51 18.02 6.84
N TYR A 41 12.67 18.40 5.87
CA TYR A 41 13.11 19.21 4.73
C TYR A 41 13.22 20.69 5.10
N PHE A 42 12.42 21.16 6.07
CA PHE A 42 12.46 22.54 6.57
C PHE A 42 13.56 22.77 7.61
N ALA A 43 14.26 21.71 8.04
CA ALA A 43 15.45 21.85 8.87
C ALA A 43 16.62 22.45 8.05
N PRO A 44 17.41 23.40 8.59
CA PRO A 44 18.42 24.18 7.85
C PRO A 44 19.71 23.40 7.51
N ASN A 45 19.61 22.13 7.13
CA ASN A 45 20.75 21.22 7.04
C ASN A 45 21.21 20.94 5.61
N SER A 46 20.56 21.49 4.57
CA SER A 46 20.92 21.22 3.18
C SER A 46 20.45 22.31 2.22
N LEU A 47 21.41 23.01 1.60
CA LEU A 47 21.19 24.06 0.61
C LEU A 47 20.36 23.55 -0.59
N ARG A 48 20.68 22.36 -1.12
CA ARG A 48 19.93 21.75 -2.24
C ARG A 48 18.48 21.41 -1.90
N LYS A 49 18.18 21.07 -0.64
CA LYS A 49 16.79 20.85 -0.21
C LYS A 49 16.03 22.16 -0.10
N GLN A 50 16.71 23.24 0.32
CA GLN A 50 16.12 24.58 0.37
C GLN A 50 15.81 25.09 -1.05
N GLU A 51 16.75 24.96 -1.99
CA GLU A 51 16.53 25.29 -3.41
C GLU A 51 15.35 24.51 -4.01
N MET A 52 15.26 23.20 -3.73
CA MET A 52 14.11 22.39 -4.14
C MET A 52 12.81 22.92 -3.56
N LEU A 53 12.79 23.21 -2.24
CA LEU A 53 11.60 23.71 -1.54
C LEU A 53 11.17 25.10 -2.01
N GLU A 54 12.10 25.93 -2.47
CA GLU A 54 11.80 27.25 -3.03
C GLU A 54 11.06 27.13 -4.36
N LYS A 55 11.49 26.19 -5.22
CA LYS A 55 10.82 25.88 -6.49
C LYS A 55 9.52 25.10 -6.29
N ALA A 56 9.45 24.30 -5.24
CA ALA A 56 8.31 23.43 -4.99
C ALA A 56 7.11 24.26 -4.51
N ASP A 57 5.93 23.86 -4.97
CA ASP A 57 4.64 24.51 -4.69
C ASP A 57 3.69 23.53 -3.99
N LYS A 58 3.75 22.24 -4.36
CA LYS A 58 2.85 21.19 -3.84
C LYS A 58 3.60 19.90 -3.48
N VAL A 59 3.09 19.18 -2.48
CA VAL A 59 3.48 17.78 -2.18
C VAL A 59 2.29 16.87 -2.44
N ASP A 60 2.51 15.89 -3.29
CA ASP A 60 1.62 14.78 -3.57
C ASP A 60 2.08 13.51 -2.85
N PHE A 61 1.20 12.53 -2.67
CA PHE A 61 1.56 11.30 -1.96
C PHE A 61 0.76 10.08 -2.42
N LEU A 62 1.38 8.91 -2.25
CA LEU A 62 0.84 7.60 -2.56
C LEU A 62 0.96 6.70 -1.32
N THR A 63 -0.13 6.02 -1.00
CA THR A 63 -0.21 5.10 0.14
C THR A 63 -0.14 3.66 -0.34
N VAL A 64 0.88 2.94 0.12
CA VAL A 64 1.01 1.49 -0.10
C VAL A 64 0.85 0.70 1.20
N LYS A 65 0.80 -0.63 1.15
CA LYS A 65 0.54 -1.46 2.35
C LYS A 65 1.77 -1.64 3.23
N ASN A 66 2.93 -1.79 2.60
CA ASN A 66 4.19 -2.12 3.29
C ASN A 66 5.36 -1.33 2.71
N GLN A 67 6.49 -1.39 3.41
CA GLN A 67 7.71 -0.66 3.06
C GLN A 67 8.34 -1.15 1.75
N SER A 68 8.14 -2.41 1.36
CA SER A 68 8.69 -3.00 0.15
C SER A 68 7.98 -2.48 -1.10
N GLU A 69 6.64 -2.42 -1.07
CA GLU A 69 5.82 -1.76 -2.10
C GLU A 69 6.20 -0.27 -2.24
N ALA A 70 6.52 0.39 -1.13
CA ALA A 70 6.89 1.81 -1.12
C ALA A 70 8.22 2.04 -1.84
N LEU A 71 9.19 1.18 -1.55
CA LEU A 71 10.50 1.22 -2.18
C LEU A 71 10.40 0.97 -3.68
N TYR A 72 9.55 0.01 -4.07
CA TYR A 72 9.33 -0.33 -5.45
C TYR A 72 8.65 0.80 -6.24
N LEU A 73 7.56 1.35 -5.70
CA LEU A 73 6.83 2.46 -6.29
C LEU A 73 7.69 3.72 -6.41
N GLU A 74 8.50 4.03 -5.38
CA GLU A 74 9.49 5.12 -5.43
C GLU A 74 10.49 4.92 -6.58
N ASP A 75 11.09 3.73 -6.70
CA ASP A 75 12.08 3.45 -7.75
C ASP A 75 11.48 3.55 -9.16
N ASN A 76 10.25 3.05 -9.35
CA ASN A 76 9.56 3.15 -10.63
C ASN A 76 9.27 4.61 -11.02
N LEU A 77 8.64 5.38 -10.12
CA LEU A 77 8.30 6.77 -10.43
C LEU A 77 9.54 7.64 -10.68
N ILE A 78 10.66 7.36 -9.99
CA ILE A 78 11.94 8.03 -10.27
C ILE A 78 12.46 7.66 -11.66
N LYS A 79 12.34 6.40 -12.07
CA LYS A 79 12.77 5.96 -13.41
C LYS A 79 11.92 6.58 -14.52
N GLN A 80 10.61 6.64 -14.32
CA GLN A 80 9.66 7.19 -15.28
C GLN A 80 9.80 8.70 -15.46
N HIS A 81 9.88 9.44 -14.34
CA HIS A 81 9.82 10.90 -14.38
C HIS A 81 11.19 11.60 -14.33
N GLN A 82 12.26 10.85 -14.03
CA GLN A 82 13.64 11.36 -13.88
C GLN A 82 13.72 12.75 -13.20
N PRO A 83 13.16 12.93 -11.98
CA PRO A 83 13.05 14.26 -11.38
C PRO A 83 14.41 14.90 -11.13
N GLU A 84 14.54 16.19 -11.40
CA GLU A 84 15.77 16.99 -11.27
C GLU A 84 16.47 16.74 -9.92
N TYR A 85 15.73 16.88 -8.81
CA TYR A 85 16.31 16.78 -7.48
C TYR A 85 16.49 15.35 -7.01
N ASN A 86 15.84 14.34 -7.60
CA ASN A 86 16.23 12.95 -7.36
C ASN A 86 17.63 12.68 -7.89
N ASN A 87 18.00 13.24 -9.04
CA ASN A 87 19.31 13.05 -9.63
C ASN A 87 20.38 13.90 -8.89
N LEU A 88 20.07 15.15 -8.57
CA LEU A 88 20.96 16.05 -7.82
C LEU A 88 21.19 15.64 -6.35
N LEU A 89 20.18 15.05 -5.68
CA LEU A 89 20.31 14.55 -4.31
C LEU A 89 20.86 13.11 -4.25
N LYS A 90 20.86 12.37 -5.37
CA LYS A 90 21.55 11.07 -5.50
C LYS A 90 23.07 11.21 -5.56
N ALA A 91 23.58 12.34 -6.04
CA ALA A 91 25.01 12.57 -6.26
C ALA A 91 25.86 12.52 -4.98
N ASP A 92 25.26 12.68 -3.78
CA ASP A 92 26.03 12.94 -2.57
C ASP A 92 26.03 11.87 -1.46
N ASN A 93 25.40 10.68 -1.55
CA ASN A 93 25.72 9.46 -0.73
C ASN A 93 24.65 8.33 -0.67
N SER A 94 23.59 8.30 -1.49
CA SER A 94 22.40 7.47 -1.19
C SER A 94 22.54 5.97 -1.44
N TYR A 95 23.42 5.56 -2.34
CA TYR A 95 23.51 4.17 -2.78
C TYR A 95 24.78 3.49 -2.29
N VAL A 96 24.62 2.26 -1.81
CA VAL A 96 25.72 1.39 -1.44
C VAL A 96 25.79 0.24 -2.43
N TYR A 97 27.01 -0.09 -2.82
CA TYR A 97 27.37 -1.25 -3.60
C TYR A 97 28.10 -2.25 -2.72
N ILE A 98 27.89 -3.52 -2.96
CA ILE A 98 28.78 -4.58 -2.48
C ILE A 98 29.87 -4.70 -3.55
N LYS A 99 31.10 -4.45 -3.17
CA LYS A 99 32.27 -4.58 -4.04
C LYS A 99 32.98 -5.89 -3.73
N ILE A 100 33.26 -6.65 -4.78
CA ILE A 100 34.09 -7.86 -4.77
C ILE A 100 35.33 -7.56 -5.63
N THR A 101 36.50 -7.50 -5.00
CA THR A 101 37.76 -7.13 -5.69
C THR A 101 38.25 -8.21 -6.66
N LYS A 102 39.16 -7.87 -7.57
CA LYS A 102 39.68 -8.80 -8.61
C LYS A 102 40.83 -9.73 -8.16
N GLU A 103 41.38 -9.54 -6.96
CA GLU A 103 42.50 -10.35 -6.43
C GLU A 103 42.15 -11.86 -6.38
N SER A 104 43.16 -12.75 -6.37
CA SER A 104 42.93 -14.22 -6.33
C SER A 104 42.08 -14.70 -5.16
N PHE A 105 42.11 -13.96 -4.04
CA PHE A 105 41.18 -14.14 -2.92
C PHE A 105 40.41 -12.83 -2.71
N PRO A 106 39.31 -12.59 -3.45
CA PRO A 106 38.58 -11.34 -3.39
C PRO A 106 38.16 -10.90 -1.98
N GLN A 107 38.34 -9.61 -1.69
CA GLN A 107 37.73 -8.95 -0.55
C GLN A 107 36.29 -8.54 -0.90
N ILE A 108 35.36 -8.80 0.02
CA ILE A 108 33.95 -8.43 -0.12
C ILE A 108 33.61 -7.36 0.92
N PHE A 109 33.16 -6.18 0.47
CA PHE A 109 32.82 -5.08 1.38
C PHE A 109 31.83 -4.09 0.76
N LEU A 110 31.27 -3.22 1.60
CA LEU A 110 30.35 -2.15 1.18
C LEU A 110 31.12 -0.89 0.77
N THR A 111 30.78 -0.32 -0.38
CA THR A 111 31.31 0.96 -0.86
C THR A 111 30.21 1.84 -1.43
N ARG A 112 30.34 3.15 -1.29
CA ARG A 112 29.48 4.14 -1.97
C ARG A 112 30.06 4.61 -3.31
N LYS A 113 31.35 4.34 -3.55
CA LYS A 113 32.06 4.72 -4.77
C LYS A 113 32.19 3.53 -5.71
N LYS A 114 31.62 3.64 -6.90
CA LYS A 114 31.88 2.75 -8.03
C LYS A 114 33.10 3.28 -8.78
N LEU A 115 34.13 2.46 -8.94
CA LEU A 115 35.37 2.80 -9.64
C LEU A 115 35.48 1.92 -10.90
N ASN A 116 36.21 2.38 -11.90
CA ASN A 116 36.53 1.59 -13.10
C ASN A 116 37.77 0.72 -12.82
N ASP A 117 37.71 -0.13 -11.79
CA ASP A 117 38.82 -0.96 -11.33
C ASP A 117 38.65 -2.45 -11.69
N ASN A 118 37.72 -2.75 -12.60
CA ASN A 118 37.35 -4.11 -13.03
C ASN A 118 36.92 -5.03 -11.86
N ALA A 119 36.56 -4.47 -10.71
CA ALA A 119 35.92 -5.22 -9.62
C ALA A 119 34.44 -5.48 -9.93
N LEU A 120 33.88 -6.52 -9.33
CA LEU A 120 32.44 -6.77 -9.42
C LEU A 120 31.69 -5.90 -8.41
N TYR A 121 30.71 -5.15 -8.90
CA TYR A 121 29.84 -4.29 -8.09
C TYR A 121 28.41 -4.81 -8.13
N ILE A 122 27.87 -5.19 -6.97
CA ILE A 122 26.49 -5.66 -6.80
C ILE A 122 25.68 -4.54 -6.15
N GLY A 123 24.71 -4.00 -6.87
CA GLY A 123 23.89 -2.86 -6.44
C GLY A 123 23.36 -2.04 -7.62
N PRO A 124 22.79 -0.84 -7.39
CA PRO A 124 22.72 -0.10 -6.12
C PRO A 124 21.71 -0.67 -5.11
N LYS A 125 21.98 -0.52 -3.80
CA LYS A 125 21.09 -0.94 -2.70
C LYS A 125 20.86 0.19 -1.68
N ASN A 126 19.66 0.25 -1.12
CA ASN A 126 19.16 1.42 -0.34
C ASN A 126 19.15 1.22 1.19
N ASP A 127 19.33 -0.02 1.67
CA ASP A 127 19.30 -0.34 3.10
C ASP A 127 20.68 -0.83 3.57
N THR A 128 21.58 0.13 3.86
CA THR A 128 22.95 -0.17 4.30
C THR A 128 23.01 -0.97 5.59
N ILE A 129 22.07 -0.74 6.51
CA ILE A 129 22.07 -1.40 7.83
C ILE A 129 21.74 -2.88 7.66
N GLN A 130 20.68 -3.19 6.89
CA GLN A 130 20.32 -4.58 6.61
C GLN A 130 21.39 -5.27 5.76
N LEU A 131 21.95 -4.60 4.74
CA LEU A 131 23.05 -5.17 3.95
C LEU A 131 24.28 -5.51 4.80
N LYS A 132 24.63 -4.67 5.78
CA LYS A 132 25.78 -4.92 6.66
C LYS A 132 25.54 -6.15 7.54
N LYS A 133 24.35 -6.28 8.13
CA LYS A 133 23.97 -7.48 8.90
C LYS A 133 23.98 -8.73 8.03
N PHE A 134 23.44 -8.62 6.82
CA PHE A 134 23.43 -9.73 5.86
C PHE A 134 24.85 -10.21 5.52
N LEU A 135 25.75 -9.29 5.15
CA LEU A 135 27.15 -9.66 4.88
C LEU A 135 27.83 -10.28 6.09
N GLN A 136 27.46 -9.87 7.31
CA GLN A 136 27.97 -10.48 8.54
C GLN A 136 27.50 -11.94 8.69
N TYR A 137 26.22 -12.23 8.44
CA TYR A 137 25.69 -13.61 8.46
C TYR A 137 26.35 -14.48 7.39
N MET A 138 26.42 -14.00 6.14
CA MET A 138 27.10 -14.72 5.06
C MET A 138 28.56 -15.02 5.41
N ARG A 139 29.21 -14.13 6.17
CA ARG A 139 30.60 -14.31 6.59
C ARG A 139 30.76 -15.35 7.69
N GLN A 140 29.78 -15.51 8.56
CA GLN A 140 29.76 -16.58 9.57
C GLN A 140 29.59 -17.96 8.91
N ILE A 141 28.76 -18.04 7.87
CA ILE A 141 28.47 -19.28 7.15
C ILE A 141 29.62 -19.64 6.19
N LEU A 142 29.97 -18.73 5.27
CA LEU A 142 30.90 -19.00 4.17
C LEU A 142 32.36 -18.66 4.51
N LYS A 143 32.63 -18.03 5.67
CA LYS A 143 33.98 -17.73 6.18
C LYS A 143 34.89 -17.03 5.16
N PHE A 144 34.35 -16.04 4.44
CA PHE A 144 35.05 -15.28 3.40
C PHE A 144 35.90 -14.12 3.94
N ARG A 145 36.84 -13.65 3.12
CA ARG A 145 37.79 -12.56 3.44
C ARG A 145 37.10 -11.19 3.46
N GLY A 146 37.20 -10.51 4.61
CA GLY A 146 36.83 -9.10 4.78
C GLY A 146 38.02 -8.15 4.99
N CYS A 147 39.23 -8.66 5.25
CA CYS A 147 40.41 -7.85 5.53
C CYS A 147 40.94 -7.11 4.28
N LYS A 148 41.46 -5.90 4.49
CA LYS A 148 42.08 -5.09 3.43
C LYS A 148 43.29 -5.79 2.84
N ASN A 149 43.58 -5.55 1.57
CA ASN A 149 44.72 -6.19 0.90
C ASN A 149 46.09 -5.86 1.54
N THR A 150 46.24 -4.67 2.12
CA THR A 150 47.43 -4.31 2.90
C THR A 150 47.65 -5.26 4.08
N GLN A 151 46.57 -5.66 4.77
CA GLN A 151 46.62 -6.63 5.87
C GLN A 151 46.78 -8.07 5.37
N PHE A 152 46.10 -8.42 4.27
CA PHE A 152 46.22 -9.75 3.66
C PHE A 152 47.67 -10.08 3.28
N ARG A 153 48.38 -9.11 2.67
CA ARG A 153 49.79 -9.23 2.26
C ARG A 153 50.81 -9.23 3.40
N GLN A 154 50.39 -8.99 4.65
CA GLN A 154 51.27 -9.20 5.81
C GLN A 154 51.44 -10.69 6.12
N TRP A 155 50.58 -11.55 5.56
CA TRP A 155 50.61 -13.00 5.73
C TRP A 155 50.54 -13.46 7.20
N LYS A 156 49.90 -12.65 8.04
CA LYS A 156 49.61 -12.96 9.45
C LYS A 156 48.12 -13.23 9.61
N LEU A 157 47.78 -14.14 10.52
CA LEU A 157 46.40 -14.42 10.89
C LEU A 157 45.82 -13.18 11.60
N CYS A 158 44.62 -12.78 11.17
CA CYS A 158 43.93 -11.62 11.71
C CYS A 158 42.80 -12.05 12.66
N SER A 159 42.20 -11.10 13.37
CA SER A 159 41.09 -11.35 14.29
C SER A 159 39.94 -12.12 13.64
N ASP A 160 39.63 -11.86 12.37
CA ASP A 160 38.56 -12.58 11.67
C ASP A 160 38.81 -14.10 11.57
N TYR A 161 40.07 -14.55 11.55
CA TYR A 161 40.39 -15.98 11.63
C TYR A 161 40.09 -16.54 13.01
N TYR A 162 40.53 -15.85 14.07
CA TYR A 162 40.31 -16.29 15.46
C TYR A 162 38.83 -16.27 15.86
N PHE A 163 38.03 -15.39 15.25
CA PHE A 163 36.57 -15.37 15.39
C PHE A 163 35.83 -16.30 14.42
N TRP A 164 36.55 -17.19 13.71
CA TRP A 164 35.97 -18.14 12.74
C TRP A 164 35.19 -17.51 11.57
N LEU A 165 35.44 -16.23 11.27
CA LEU A 165 34.84 -15.47 10.16
C LEU A 165 35.66 -15.55 8.86
N CYS A 166 36.84 -16.16 8.90
CA CYS A 166 37.70 -16.39 7.75
C CYS A 166 38.57 -17.63 7.92
N ARG A 167 38.70 -18.48 6.90
CA ARG A 167 39.60 -19.66 6.91
C ARG A 167 41.10 -19.33 6.78
N GLY A 168 41.54 -18.12 7.15
CA GLY A 168 42.97 -17.79 7.22
C GLY A 168 43.69 -17.80 5.87
N ARG A 169 42.98 -17.48 4.77
CA ARG A 169 43.46 -17.58 3.38
C ARG A 169 44.79 -16.84 3.12
N CYS A 170 45.13 -15.83 3.93
CA CYS A 170 46.44 -15.17 3.87
C CYS A 170 47.59 -16.13 4.18
N LYS A 171 47.51 -16.92 5.25
CA LYS A 171 48.58 -17.83 5.64
C LYS A 171 48.71 -19.00 4.66
N LEU A 172 47.57 -19.57 4.24
CA LEU A 172 47.52 -20.63 3.23
C LEU A 172 48.14 -20.20 1.90
N ALA A 173 47.82 -18.99 1.44
CA ALA A 173 48.42 -18.44 0.23
C ALA A 173 49.94 -18.23 0.35
N LYS A 174 50.45 -17.87 1.55
CA LYS A 174 51.89 -17.71 1.81
C LYS A 174 52.62 -19.05 1.89
N GLU A 175 52.09 -19.99 2.67
CA GLU A 175 52.65 -21.34 2.88
C GLU A 175 52.76 -22.07 1.54
N GLN A 176 51.79 -21.88 0.65
CA GLN A 176 51.79 -22.44 -0.71
C GLN A 176 52.73 -21.69 -1.68
N MET A 177 52.87 -20.37 -1.57
CA MET A 177 53.92 -19.64 -2.31
C MET A 177 55.34 -20.07 -1.94
N SER A 178 55.56 -20.55 -0.70
CA SER A 178 56.84 -21.13 -0.28
C SER A 178 57.05 -22.59 -0.67
N SER A 179 56.00 -23.35 -0.96
CA SER A 179 56.06 -24.79 -1.34
C SER A 179 56.05 -25.04 -2.86
N LEU A 180 55.67 -24.05 -3.68
CA LEU A 180 55.84 -24.04 -5.16
C LEU A 180 57.28 -24.21 -5.70
N ARG A 181 58.25 -24.58 -4.85
CA ARG A 181 59.59 -25.03 -5.24
C ARG A 181 59.71 -26.55 -5.42
N LYS A 182 58.66 -27.34 -5.19
CA LYS A 182 58.65 -28.79 -5.46
C LYS A 182 57.57 -29.14 -6.49
N GLU A 183 57.98 -29.86 -7.53
CA GLU A 183 57.09 -30.37 -8.59
C GLU A 183 56.10 -31.38 -7.98
N GLY A 184 54.80 -30.99 -7.91
CA GLY A 184 53.72 -31.82 -7.36
C GLY A 184 52.57 -31.02 -6.73
N ASP A 185 52.81 -29.79 -6.28
CA ASP A 185 51.85 -29.00 -5.49
C ASP A 185 50.85 -28.15 -6.33
N HIS A 186 50.78 -28.34 -7.65
CA HIS A 186 49.92 -27.54 -8.53
C HIS A 186 48.42 -27.80 -8.33
N GLU A 187 48.02 -29.04 -8.03
CA GLU A 187 46.62 -29.46 -7.90
C GLU A 187 45.94 -28.83 -6.67
N VAL A 188 46.63 -28.79 -5.52
CA VAL A 188 46.12 -28.25 -4.25
C VAL A 188 45.88 -26.73 -4.32
N VAL A 189 46.66 -25.99 -5.14
CA VAL A 189 46.52 -24.53 -5.31
C VAL A 189 45.30 -24.18 -6.17
N GLU A 190 44.98 -25.01 -7.16
CA GLU A 190 43.76 -24.86 -7.97
C GLU A 190 42.51 -25.13 -7.14
N ASP A 191 42.51 -26.17 -6.31
CA ASP A 191 41.38 -26.51 -5.43
C ASP A 191 41.05 -25.41 -4.41
N LEU A 192 42.07 -24.77 -3.82
CA LEU A 192 41.88 -23.67 -2.87
C LEU A 192 41.32 -22.40 -3.52
N LYS A 193 41.73 -22.11 -4.76
CA LYS A 193 41.16 -21.00 -5.54
C LYS A 193 39.74 -21.32 -5.96
N LYS A 194 39.47 -22.57 -6.34
CA LYS A 194 38.16 -23.06 -6.75
C LYS A 194 37.14 -23.00 -5.61
N ASP A 195 37.49 -23.52 -4.42
CA ASP A 195 36.69 -23.41 -3.19
C ASP A 195 36.31 -21.93 -2.89
N TYR A 196 37.27 -21.01 -3.04
CA TYR A 196 36.98 -19.59 -2.84
C TYR A 196 36.12 -18.98 -3.95
N GLN A 197 36.27 -19.43 -5.20
CA GLN A 197 35.41 -19.00 -6.30
C GLN A 197 33.97 -19.48 -6.11
N ASP A 198 33.76 -20.68 -5.58
CA ASP A 198 32.43 -21.21 -5.26
C ASP A 198 31.74 -20.35 -4.20
N ILE A 199 32.46 -19.90 -3.17
CA ILE A 199 31.96 -18.93 -2.19
C ILE A 199 31.51 -17.62 -2.88
N ILE A 200 32.31 -17.09 -3.81
CA ILE A 200 31.95 -15.88 -4.58
C ILE A 200 30.72 -16.14 -5.46
N ALA A 201 30.62 -17.32 -6.07
CA ALA A 201 29.49 -17.72 -6.88
C ALA A 201 28.20 -17.81 -6.06
N ILE A 202 28.24 -18.41 -4.86
CA ILE A 202 27.11 -18.47 -3.92
C ILE A 202 26.63 -17.06 -3.56
N ILE A 203 27.56 -16.16 -3.17
CA ILE A 203 27.22 -14.78 -2.80
C ILE A 203 26.62 -14.03 -4.01
N THR A 204 27.21 -14.18 -5.19
CA THR A 204 26.74 -13.53 -6.41
C THR A 204 25.37 -14.07 -6.84
N SER A 205 25.17 -15.38 -6.77
CA SER A 205 23.92 -16.08 -7.06
C SER A 205 22.80 -15.63 -6.11
N PHE A 206 23.11 -15.53 -4.82
CA PHE A 206 22.18 -15.01 -3.82
C PHE A 206 21.69 -13.61 -4.18
N PHE A 207 22.60 -12.69 -4.47
CA PHE A 207 22.21 -11.31 -4.82
C PHE A 207 21.54 -11.17 -6.20
N LYS A 208 21.67 -12.17 -7.08
CA LYS A 208 20.89 -12.31 -8.31
C LYS A 208 19.48 -12.89 -8.05
N GLY A 209 19.21 -13.37 -6.83
CA GLY A 209 17.90 -13.84 -6.37
C GLY A 209 17.77 -15.35 -6.29
N ASN A 210 18.85 -16.12 -6.43
CA ASN A 210 18.85 -17.56 -6.20
C ASN A 210 19.43 -17.89 -4.83
N THR A 211 18.57 -18.21 -3.87
CA THR A 211 18.92 -18.40 -2.45
C THR A 211 19.28 -19.86 -2.11
N LYS A 212 18.87 -20.82 -2.93
CA LYS A 212 19.10 -22.26 -2.68
C LYS A 212 20.54 -22.61 -2.30
N PRO A 213 21.60 -22.12 -2.99
CA PRO A 213 22.96 -22.53 -2.67
C PRO A 213 23.41 -22.14 -1.26
N ILE A 214 22.93 -21.02 -0.72
CA ILE A 214 23.25 -20.64 0.66
C ILE A 214 22.37 -21.38 1.67
N GLU A 215 21.13 -21.68 1.30
CA GLU A 215 20.23 -22.45 2.16
C GLU A 215 20.77 -23.87 2.35
N GLU A 216 21.17 -24.53 1.26
CA GLU A 216 21.79 -25.86 1.26
C GLU A 216 23.07 -25.88 2.12
N GLU A 217 23.94 -24.87 1.99
CA GLU A 217 25.14 -24.74 2.82
C GLU A 217 24.81 -24.61 4.32
N ILE A 218 23.78 -23.83 4.68
CA ILE A 218 23.36 -23.70 6.09
C ILE A 218 22.79 -25.02 6.61
N TYR A 219 21.97 -25.71 5.82
CA TYR A 219 21.41 -27.01 6.19
C TYR A 219 22.52 -28.03 6.44
N HIS A 220 23.51 -28.11 5.54
CA HIS A 220 24.66 -28.98 5.71
C HIS A 220 25.43 -28.68 7.01
N GLN A 221 25.70 -27.40 7.30
CA GLN A 221 26.39 -27.03 8.54
C GLN A 221 25.54 -27.30 9.81
N ILE A 222 24.21 -27.24 9.72
CA ILE A 222 23.31 -27.64 10.82
C ILE A 222 23.40 -29.16 11.04
N GLU A 223 23.37 -29.96 9.98
CA GLU A 223 23.49 -31.41 10.06
C GLU A 223 24.83 -31.83 10.67
N GLU A 224 25.94 -31.25 10.21
CA GLU A 224 27.26 -31.46 10.81
C GLU A 224 27.30 -31.06 12.29
N ALA A 225 26.70 -29.91 12.65
CA ALA A 225 26.65 -29.47 14.03
C ALA A 225 25.85 -30.43 14.92
N ILE A 226 24.76 -31.01 14.42
CA ILE A 226 23.95 -32.02 15.13
C ILE A 226 24.75 -33.32 15.29
N ILE A 227 25.43 -33.78 14.25
CA ILE A 227 26.29 -34.99 14.29
C ILE A 227 27.37 -34.85 15.36
N HIS A 228 27.93 -33.65 15.51
CA HIS A 228 28.94 -33.32 16.52
C HIS A 228 28.36 -32.84 17.87
N GLU A 229 27.05 -32.98 18.09
CA GLU A 229 26.34 -32.59 19.33
C GLU A 229 26.50 -31.10 19.72
N ASN A 230 26.83 -30.24 18.75
CA ASN A 230 26.97 -28.80 18.94
C ASN A 230 25.63 -28.08 18.74
N PHE A 231 24.70 -28.30 19.67
CA PHE A 231 23.34 -27.78 19.58
C PHE A 231 23.24 -26.26 19.64
N GLU A 232 24.15 -25.59 20.36
CA GLU A 232 24.20 -24.12 20.40
C GLU A 232 24.54 -23.52 19.04
N TRP A 233 25.51 -24.13 18.33
CA TRP A 233 25.87 -23.71 16.98
C TRP A 233 24.75 -24.01 15.98
N ALA A 234 24.11 -25.18 16.06
CA ALA A 234 22.95 -25.52 15.25
C ALA A 234 21.79 -24.52 15.44
N ALA A 235 21.54 -24.10 16.69
CA ALA A 235 20.53 -23.08 17.00
C ALA A 235 20.89 -21.71 16.40
N GLN A 236 22.15 -21.29 16.49
CA GLN A 236 22.62 -20.05 15.86
C GLN A 236 22.45 -20.07 14.34
N LEU A 237 22.82 -21.18 13.68
CA LEU A 237 22.64 -21.36 12.24
C LEU A 237 21.17 -21.33 11.82
N ARG A 238 20.28 -21.95 12.60
CA ARG A 238 18.82 -21.87 12.40
C ARG A 238 18.32 -20.44 12.50
N ASP A 239 18.75 -19.69 13.51
CA ASP A 239 18.32 -18.31 13.70
C ASP A 239 18.85 -17.38 12.59
N ILE A 240 20.07 -17.66 12.08
CA ILE A 240 20.62 -17.01 10.88
C ILE A 240 19.76 -17.35 9.66
N TYR A 241 19.39 -18.62 9.46
CA TYR A 241 18.51 -19.05 8.36
C TYR A 241 17.16 -18.32 8.39
N GLN A 242 16.51 -18.23 9.54
CA GLN A 242 15.26 -17.48 9.70
C GLN A 242 15.44 -15.99 9.37
N SER A 243 16.54 -15.40 9.82
CA SER A 243 16.89 -14.01 9.52
C SER A 243 17.14 -13.77 8.03
N LEU A 244 17.70 -14.76 7.32
CA LEU A 244 17.90 -14.74 5.87
C LEU A 244 16.56 -14.84 5.12
N GLN A 245 15.67 -15.75 5.51
CA GLN A 245 14.33 -15.88 4.91
C GLN A 245 13.55 -14.56 5.00
N TRP A 246 13.56 -13.93 6.17
CA TRP A 246 12.93 -12.62 6.36
C TRP A 246 13.52 -11.51 5.46
N PHE A 247 14.82 -11.54 5.20
CA PHE A 247 15.48 -10.59 4.29
C PHE A 247 15.05 -10.82 2.84
N VAL A 248 14.89 -12.09 2.43
CA VAL A 248 14.41 -12.48 1.10
C VAL A 248 12.95 -12.08 0.91
N GLU A 249 12.08 -12.37 1.87
CA GLU A 249 10.66 -11.96 1.88
C GLU A 249 10.49 -10.44 1.74
N LYS A 250 11.34 -9.65 2.41
CA LYS A 250 11.32 -8.19 2.28
C LYS A 250 11.74 -7.66 0.91
N GLN A 251 12.55 -8.41 0.16
CA GLN A 251 13.01 -8.02 -1.18
C GLN A 251 12.11 -8.53 -2.31
N ASN A 252 11.18 -9.42 -2.00
CA ASN A 252 10.42 -10.16 -2.99
C ASN A 252 8.92 -9.88 -2.87
N VAL A 253 8.37 -9.03 -3.75
CA VAL A 253 7.04 -9.34 -4.33
C VAL A 253 7.32 -10.34 -5.44
N VAL A 254 7.62 -11.59 -5.05
CA VAL A 254 7.92 -12.67 -5.99
C VAL A 254 6.75 -13.61 -6.02
N LEU A 255 6.22 -13.76 -7.22
CA LEU A 255 5.30 -14.83 -7.56
C LEU A 255 6.00 -16.17 -7.29
N PRO A 256 5.28 -17.17 -6.75
CA PRO A 256 5.85 -18.50 -6.53
C PRO A 256 6.34 -19.19 -7.82
N GLU A 257 6.09 -18.63 -9.00
CA GLU A 257 6.54 -19.17 -10.29
C GLU A 257 7.31 -18.13 -11.12
N ARG A 258 8.42 -18.58 -11.73
CA ARG A 258 9.26 -17.82 -12.68
C ARG A 258 8.53 -17.61 -14.01
N LYS A 259 7.50 -16.77 -14.04
CA LYS A 259 6.73 -16.47 -15.26
C LYS A 259 6.76 -14.99 -15.59
N ASP A 260 6.90 -14.72 -16.89
CA ASP A 260 6.74 -13.40 -17.48
C ASP A 260 5.26 -13.17 -17.81
N GLY A 261 4.81 -11.94 -17.73
CA GLY A 261 3.45 -11.58 -18.10
C GLY A 261 2.97 -10.32 -17.39
N TYR A 262 1.67 -10.07 -17.50
CA TYR A 262 1.07 -8.90 -16.91
C TYR A 262 -0.33 -9.20 -16.36
N LEU A 263 -0.76 -8.31 -15.48
CA LEU A 263 -2.11 -8.25 -14.92
C LEU A 263 -2.59 -6.81 -15.05
N ALA A 264 -3.75 -6.57 -15.65
CA ALA A 264 -4.36 -5.26 -15.70
C ALA A 264 -5.74 -5.24 -15.04
N LEU A 265 -5.98 -4.19 -14.26
CA LEU A 265 -7.26 -3.89 -13.62
C LEU A 265 -7.79 -2.59 -14.16
N MET A 266 -9.05 -2.60 -14.59
CA MET A 266 -9.73 -1.43 -15.12
C MET A 266 -11.07 -1.22 -14.42
N LYS A 267 -11.40 0.05 -14.12
CA LYS A 267 -12.68 0.45 -13.55
C LYS A 267 -13.25 1.67 -14.29
N PRO A 268 -14.52 1.63 -14.73
CA PRO A 268 -15.22 2.82 -15.17
C PRO A 268 -15.54 3.71 -13.96
N ILE A 269 -15.09 4.96 -14.01
CA ILE A 269 -15.34 5.97 -12.98
C ILE A 269 -15.77 7.24 -13.69
N GLY A 270 -17.09 7.51 -13.64
CA GLY A 270 -17.65 8.64 -14.35
C GLY A 270 -17.55 8.50 -15.86
N THR A 271 -17.02 9.55 -16.50
CA THR A 271 -16.74 9.61 -17.94
C THR A 271 -15.36 9.05 -18.31
N HIS A 272 -14.63 8.45 -17.36
CA HIS A 272 -13.29 7.95 -17.60
C HIS A 272 -13.20 6.44 -17.31
N TYR A 273 -12.34 5.74 -18.05
CA TYR A 273 -11.76 4.48 -17.62
C TYR A 273 -10.48 4.77 -16.86
N ILE A 274 -10.32 4.18 -15.68
CA ILE A 274 -9.06 4.21 -14.95
C ILE A 274 -8.52 2.79 -14.91
N TYR A 275 -7.26 2.60 -15.29
CA TYR A 275 -6.65 1.28 -15.31
C TYR A 275 -5.23 1.27 -14.77
N THR A 276 -4.85 0.12 -14.21
CA THR A 276 -3.50 -0.18 -13.73
C THR A 276 -3.02 -1.48 -14.36
N VAL A 277 -1.85 -1.49 -14.99
CA VAL A 277 -1.15 -2.67 -15.53
C VAL A 277 0.07 -2.96 -14.66
N LEU A 278 0.12 -4.15 -14.08
CA LEU A 278 1.27 -4.71 -13.38
C LEU A 278 2.05 -5.61 -14.36
N VAL A 279 3.31 -5.29 -14.61
CA VAL A 279 4.17 -6.07 -15.53
C VAL A 279 5.18 -6.87 -14.72
N PHE A 280 5.29 -8.16 -15.05
CA PHE A 280 6.15 -9.11 -14.38
C PHE A 280 7.15 -9.74 -15.34
N THR A 281 8.38 -9.93 -14.86
CA THR A 281 9.45 -10.67 -15.56
C THR A 281 10.15 -11.58 -14.57
N GLN A 282 10.30 -12.85 -14.91
CA GLN A 282 10.84 -13.94 -14.11
C GLN A 282 10.17 -14.05 -12.73
N GLY A 283 8.86 -13.79 -12.66
CA GLY A 283 8.09 -13.80 -11.42
C GLY A 283 8.27 -12.56 -10.53
N LYS A 284 9.05 -11.56 -10.97
CA LYS A 284 9.26 -10.28 -10.28
C LYS A 284 8.43 -9.19 -10.93
N LEU A 285 7.78 -8.35 -10.14
CA LEU A 285 7.16 -7.12 -10.65
C LEU A 285 8.28 -6.20 -11.17
N VAL A 286 8.21 -5.81 -12.44
CA VAL A 286 9.20 -4.94 -13.11
C VAL A 286 8.64 -3.58 -13.53
N ASP A 287 7.31 -3.46 -13.69
CA ASP A 287 6.66 -2.19 -13.96
C ASP A 287 5.22 -2.12 -13.41
N ILE A 288 4.75 -0.89 -13.17
CA ILE A 288 3.36 -0.55 -12.81
C ILE A 288 2.97 0.68 -13.61
N ILE A 289 2.00 0.52 -14.50
CA ILE A 289 1.51 1.58 -15.35
C ILE A 289 0.09 1.90 -14.91
N THR A 290 -0.16 3.12 -14.46
CA THR A 290 -1.51 3.57 -14.10
C THR A 290 -1.88 4.79 -14.92
N SER A 291 -3.02 4.73 -15.60
CA SER A 291 -3.51 5.80 -16.48
C SER A 291 -5.02 5.97 -16.38
N LYS A 292 -5.53 7.03 -17.01
CA LYS A 292 -6.95 7.29 -17.24
C LYS A 292 -7.19 7.62 -18.71
N GLU A 293 -8.34 7.21 -19.23
CA GLU A 293 -8.79 7.50 -20.60
C GLU A 293 -10.25 7.98 -20.57
N GLN A 294 -10.63 8.88 -21.47
CA GLN A 294 -12.02 9.31 -21.61
C GLN A 294 -12.84 8.20 -22.28
N GLN A 295 -14.02 7.91 -21.74
CA GLN A 295 -14.95 6.93 -22.31
C GLN A 295 -15.54 7.37 -23.65
N SER A 296 -15.51 8.67 -23.95
CA SER A 296 -15.88 9.19 -25.28
C SER A 296 -14.84 8.86 -26.35
N ASP A 297 -13.58 8.73 -25.95
CA ASP A 297 -12.45 8.65 -26.88
C ASP A 297 -12.07 7.20 -27.17
N ILE A 298 -12.26 6.32 -26.19
CA ILE A 298 -11.98 4.89 -26.31
C ILE A 298 -12.96 4.05 -25.49
N ASP A 299 -13.57 3.05 -26.12
CA ASP A 299 -14.43 2.07 -25.46
C ASP A 299 -13.61 0.98 -24.73
N GLU A 300 -14.29 0.16 -23.92
CA GLU A 300 -13.65 -0.91 -23.13
C GLU A 300 -12.88 -1.92 -23.97
N ASP A 301 -13.46 -2.34 -25.10
CA ASP A 301 -12.92 -3.41 -25.92
C ASP A 301 -11.72 -2.87 -26.73
N SER A 302 -11.80 -1.62 -27.20
CA SER A 302 -10.68 -0.91 -27.82
C SER A 302 -9.51 -0.70 -26.85
N LEU A 303 -9.78 -0.32 -25.60
CA LEU A 303 -8.76 -0.16 -24.56
C LEU A 303 -8.13 -1.50 -24.17
N TYR A 304 -8.93 -2.57 -24.10
CA TYR A 304 -8.43 -3.94 -23.93
C TYR A 304 -7.48 -4.35 -25.06
N LEU A 305 -7.86 -4.10 -26.32
CA LEU A 305 -7.01 -4.39 -27.48
C LEU A 305 -5.71 -3.59 -27.45
N ALA A 306 -5.74 -2.33 -27.00
CA ALA A 306 -4.55 -1.50 -26.84
C ALA A 306 -3.58 -2.10 -25.80
N ILE A 307 -4.11 -2.56 -24.66
CA ILE A 307 -3.32 -3.27 -23.63
C ILE A 307 -2.73 -4.56 -24.21
N GLN A 308 -3.52 -5.36 -24.95
CA GLN A 308 -3.02 -6.59 -25.57
C GLN A 308 -1.93 -6.34 -26.61
N ARG A 309 -2.07 -5.32 -27.45
CA ARG A 309 -1.03 -4.95 -28.44
C ARG A 309 0.28 -4.54 -27.77
N THR A 310 0.19 -3.89 -26.61
CA THR A 310 1.36 -3.37 -25.89
C THR A 310 2.07 -4.45 -25.07
N PHE A 311 1.31 -5.32 -24.39
CA PHE A 311 1.86 -6.26 -23.40
C PHE A 311 1.72 -7.74 -23.79
N GLY A 312 1.09 -8.03 -24.93
CA GLY A 312 0.88 -9.38 -25.45
C GLY A 312 -0.50 -9.97 -25.13
N GLU A 313 -0.75 -11.20 -25.60
CA GLU A 313 -2.06 -11.84 -25.48
C GLU A 313 -2.51 -12.07 -24.03
N ALA A 314 -3.79 -11.78 -23.78
CA ALA A 314 -4.43 -11.95 -22.48
C ALA A 314 -5.85 -12.49 -22.57
N LYS A 315 -6.38 -12.87 -21.41
CA LYS A 315 -7.78 -13.17 -21.16
C LYS A 315 -8.41 -12.02 -20.39
N MET A 316 -9.56 -11.54 -20.86
CA MET A 316 -10.40 -10.58 -20.14
C MET A 316 -11.50 -11.31 -19.37
N GLU A 317 -11.72 -10.91 -18.12
CA GLU A 317 -12.83 -11.33 -17.27
C GLU A 317 -13.58 -10.09 -16.78
N LYS A 318 -14.88 -9.98 -17.10
CA LYS A 318 -15.73 -8.87 -16.66
C LYS A 318 -16.47 -9.25 -15.37
N ASN A 319 -16.28 -8.46 -14.32
CA ASN A 319 -17.10 -8.44 -13.11
C ASN A 319 -17.93 -7.16 -13.08
N LYS A 320 -19.04 -7.14 -12.32
CA LYS A 320 -20.08 -6.08 -12.34
C LYS A 320 -19.59 -4.64 -12.56
N ASN A 321 -18.47 -4.22 -11.93
CA ASN A 321 -17.88 -2.88 -12.07
C ASN A 321 -16.36 -2.90 -12.29
N GLU A 322 -15.77 -4.06 -12.62
CA GLU A 322 -14.32 -4.22 -12.69
C GLU A 322 -13.96 -5.15 -13.85
N ILE A 323 -12.99 -4.74 -14.66
CA ILE A 323 -12.48 -5.54 -15.77
C ILE A 323 -11.07 -5.99 -15.41
N GLN A 324 -10.90 -7.31 -15.42
CA GLN A 324 -9.69 -8.01 -15.04
C GLN A 324 -9.07 -8.61 -16.29
N ILE A 325 -7.86 -8.19 -16.64
CA ILE A 325 -7.13 -8.68 -17.81
C ILE A 325 -5.88 -9.40 -17.33
N THR A 326 -5.73 -10.66 -17.74
CA THR A 326 -4.61 -11.50 -17.31
C THR A 326 -3.90 -12.10 -18.51
N SER A 327 -2.59 -11.90 -18.60
CA SER A 327 -1.77 -12.58 -19.60
C SER A 327 -1.96 -14.11 -19.54
N LYS A 328 -1.94 -14.79 -20.70
CA LYS A 328 -2.15 -16.26 -20.77
C LYS A 328 -1.17 -17.05 -19.89
N SER A 329 0.06 -16.57 -19.71
CA SER A 329 1.08 -17.18 -18.85
C SER A 329 0.67 -17.21 -17.36
N PHE A 330 -0.15 -16.27 -16.92
CA PHE A 330 -0.62 -16.13 -15.54
C PHE A 330 -1.90 -16.91 -15.23
N VAL A 331 -2.64 -17.37 -16.24
CA VAL A 331 -3.92 -18.11 -16.06
C VAL A 331 -3.74 -19.43 -15.29
N LYS A 332 -2.52 -19.98 -15.23
CA LYS A 332 -2.19 -21.22 -14.49
C LYS A 332 -1.76 -21.00 -13.04
N LEU A 333 -1.70 -19.76 -12.53
CA LEU A 333 -1.36 -19.50 -11.12
C LEU A 333 -2.49 -19.99 -10.21
N GLY A 334 -2.14 -20.75 -9.17
CA GLY A 334 -3.09 -21.24 -8.18
C GLY A 334 -3.96 -20.12 -7.59
N LYS A 335 -5.21 -20.44 -7.23
CA LYS A 335 -6.26 -19.47 -6.85
C LYS A 335 -5.82 -18.43 -5.81
N THR A 336 -4.96 -18.81 -4.87
CA THR A 336 -4.46 -17.93 -3.79
C THR A 336 -3.50 -16.86 -4.31
N ALA A 337 -2.50 -17.24 -5.12
CA ALA A 337 -1.51 -16.32 -5.67
C ALA A 337 -2.18 -15.28 -6.59
N THR A 338 -3.09 -15.73 -7.45
CA THR A 338 -3.87 -14.87 -8.35
C THR A 338 -4.68 -13.83 -7.57
N LYS A 339 -5.29 -14.22 -6.45
CA LYS A 339 -6.05 -13.31 -5.59
C LYS A 339 -5.17 -12.24 -4.93
N GLU A 340 -3.94 -12.56 -4.55
CA GLU A 340 -3.01 -11.60 -3.98
C GLU A 340 -2.54 -10.55 -4.98
N LEU A 341 -2.32 -10.95 -6.24
CA LEU A 341 -1.95 -10.04 -7.33
C LEU A 341 -3.08 -9.10 -7.73
N TRP A 342 -4.31 -9.61 -7.82
CA TRP A 342 -5.48 -8.76 -8.01
C TRP A 342 -5.59 -7.73 -6.90
N LYS A 343 -5.44 -8.18 -5.65
CA LYS A 343 -5.44 -7.30 -4.49
C LYS A 343 -4.30 -6.29 -4.53
N LEU A 344 -3.15 -6.62 -5.11
CA LEU A 344 -2.03 -5.69 -5.28
C LEU A 344 -2.42 -4.58 -6.27
N GLY A 345 -2.89 -4.94 -7.46
CA GLY A 345 -3.28 -3.98 -8.48
C GLY A 345 -4.50 -3.14 -8.08
N GLU A 346 -5.42 -3.70 -7.29
CA GLU A 346 -6.54 -2.96 -6.68
C GLU A 346 -6.01 -1.80 -5.82
N ASN A 347 -4.98 -2.02 -5.00
CA ASN A 347 -4.45 -0.94 -4.14
C ASN A 347 -3.82 0.17 -4.98
N PHE A 348 -3.10 -0.17 -6.05
CA PHE A 348 -2.47 0.82 -6.92
C PHE A 348 -3.53 1.65 -7.65
N LEU A 349 -4.57 0.99 -8.17
CA LEU A 349 -5.70 1.64 -8.79
C LEU A 349 -6.43 2.57 -7.80
N GLU A 350 -6.77 2.07 -6.59
CA GLU A 350 -7.41 2.86 -5.54
C GLU A 350 -6.55 4.06 -5.13
N SER A 351 -5.23 3.86 -4.96
CA SER A 351 -4.29 4.94 -4.63
C SER A 351 -4.30 6.01 -5.73
N TYR A 352 -4.27 5.61 -7.00
CA TYR A 352 -4.31 6.55 -8.11
C TYR A 352 -5.62 7.34 -8.17
N ILE A 353 -6.77 6.67 -7.99
CA ILE A 353 -8.08 7.32 -7.96
C ILE A 353 -8.14 8.36 -6.84
N ILE A 354 -7.71 8.00 -5.62
CA ILE A 354 -7.66 8.92 -4.49
C ILE A 354 -6.78 10.13 -4.83
N THR A 355 -5.60 9.86 -5.40
CA THR A 355 -4.62 10.89 -5.76
C THR A 355 -5.19 11.87 -6.78
N GLN A 356 -5.73 11.37 -7.88
CA GLN A 356 -6.34 12.21 -8.93
C GLN A 356 -7.54 13.00 -8.40
N THR A 357 -8.42 12.35 -7.63
CA THR A 357 -9.58 13.02 -7.03
C THR A 357 -9.18 14.12 -6.06
N LEU A 358 -8.09 13.95 -5.31
CA LEU A 358 -7.57 14.99 -4.41
C LEU A 358 -6.79 16.10 -5.14
N GLN A 359 -6.31 15.85 -6.37
CA GLN A 359 -5.41 16.77 -7.08
C GLN A 359 -6.06 17.54 -8.22
N GLU A 360 -7.05 16.97 -8.89
CA GLU A 360 -7.70 17.54 -10.06
C GLU A 360 -9.08 18.10 -9.69
N GLU A 361 -9.26 19.42 -9.70
CA GLU A 361 -10.56 20.04 -9.37
C GLU A 361 -11.71 19.58 -10.30
N SER A 362 -11.40 19.03 -11.47
CA SER A 362 -12.34 18.65 -12.54
C SER A 362 -12.36 17.13 -12.82
N THR A 363 -12.50 16.30 -11.78
CA THR A 363 -12.82 14.87 -11.95
C THR A 363 -14.31 14.63 -11.72
N PHE A 364 -14.87 13.61 -12.37
CA PHE A 364 -16.27 13.21 -12.14
C PHE A 364 -16.58 12.93 -10.66
N ILE A 365 -15.66 12.33 -9.90
CA ILE A 365 -15.85 12.12 -8.45
C ILE A 365 -15.88 13.47 -7.71
N ASN A 366 -15.04 14.44 -8.09
CA ASN A 366 -15.12 15.78 -7.53
C ASN A 366 -16.42 16.49 -7.88
N ASP A 367 -16.94 16.31 -9.09
CA ASP A 367 -18.24 16.88 -9.47
C ASP A 367 -19.38 16.22 -8.70
N MET A 368 -19.32 14.91 -8.45
CA MET A 368 -20.26 14.22 -7.55
C MET A 368 -20.14 14.75 -6.12
N PHE A 369 -18.93 14.98 -5.62
CA PHE A 369 -18.74 15.54 -4.28
C PHE A 369 -19.20 16.98 -4.16
N LYS A 370 -18.90 17.82 -5.14
CA LYS A 370 -19.47 19.18 -5.23
C LYS A 370 -20.99 19.12 -5.29
N THR A 371 -21.55 18.18 -6.05
CA THR A 371 -22.99 17.93 -6.10
C THR A 371 -23.55 17.57 -4.73
N LEU A 372 -22.92 16.66 -3.98
CA LEU A 372 -23.31 16.34 -2.60
C LEU A 372 -23.21 17.55 -1.67
N THR A 373 -22.11 18.32 -1.78
CA THR A 373 -21.87 19.52 -0.98
C THR A 373 -22.95 20.56 -1.21
N THR A 374 -23.27 20.89 -2.46
CA THR A 374 -24.32 21.85 -2.80
C THR A 374 -25.70 21.33 -2.42
N ARG A 375 -26.03 20.08 -2.77
CA ARG A 375 -27.35 19.47 -2.55
C ARG A 375 -27.72 19.40 -1.08
N TYR A 376 -26.78 18.96 -0.25
CA TYR A 376 -27.01 18.78 1.18
C TYR A 376 -26.44 19.92 2.02
N GLY A 377 -26.03 21.03 1.40
CA GLY A 377 -25.47 22.20 2.09
C GLY A 377 -24.28 21.87 3.01
N LEU A 378 -23.39 20.97 2.60
CA LEU A 378 -22.20 20.62 3.38
C LEU A 378 -21.21 21.78 3.31
N LYS A 379 -20.44 22.01 4.38
CA LYS A 379 -19.39 23.04 4.40
C LYS A 379 -18.11 22.55 3.74
N ASN A 380 -17.82 21.27 3.90
CA ASN A 380 -16.63 20.63 3.37
C ASN A 380 -16.99 19.76 2.17
N ILE A 381 -16.04 19.63 1.24
CA ILE A 381 -16.12 18.59 0.21
C ILE A 381 -15.90 17.23 0.90
N PRO A 382 -16.80 16.24 0.72
CA PRO A 382 -16.78 14.99 1.49
C PRO A 382 -15.72 14.00 0.99
N TYR A 383 -14.45 14.41 0.95
CA TYR A 383 -13.33 13.52 0.59
C TYR A 383 -13.18 12.37 1.58
N ARG A 384 -13.32 12.66 2.87
CA ARG A 384 -13.32 11.67 3.93
C ARG A 384 -14.73 11.52 4.50
N ILE A 385 -15.32 10.34 4.27
CA ILE A 385 -16.65 9.99 4.77
C ILE A 385 -16.50 8.85 5.77
N GLU A 386 -16.99 9.04 6.99
CA GLU A 386 -17.14 7.94 7.96
C GLU A 386 -18.62 7.63 8.08
N CYS A 387 -19.00 6.35 8.02
CA CYS A 387 -20.39 5.95 8.20
C CYS A 387 -20.53 5.02 9.41
N ILE A 388 -21.43 5.36 10.32
CA ILE A 388 -21.73 4.59 11.53
C ILE A 388 -23.05 3.84 11.32
N ASP A 389 -23.04 2.54 11.58
CA ASP A 389 -24.22 1.68 11.69
C ASP A 389 -24.27 1.05 13.10
N ILE A 390 -25.47 1.00 13.70
CA ILE A 390 -25.71 0.33 14.98
C ILE A 390 -26.60 -0.88 14.72
N SER A 391 -26.06 -2.05 15.02
CA SER A 391 -26.72 -3.34 14.81
C SER A 391 -26.92 -4.06 16.15
N HIS A 392 -28.18 -4.37 16.45
CA HIS A 392 -28.57 -5.17 17.63
C HIS A 392 -28.37 -6.68 17.38
N LEU A 393 -27.79 -7.40 18.35
CA LEU A 393 -27.64 -8.86 18.27
C LEU A 393 -28.74 -9.56 19.07
N SER A 394 -29.27 -10.65 18.51
CA SER A 394 -30.14 -11.60 19.22
C SER A 394 -29.32 -12.31 20.31
N GLY A 395 -29.38 -11.80 21.55
CA GLY A 395 -28.60 -12.33 22.68
C GLY A 395 -28.20 -11.31 23.74
N GLY A 396 -28.52 -10.02 23.57
CA GLY A 396 -28.26 -8.99 24.60
C GLY A 396 -27.04 -8.11 24.35
N TRP A 397 -26.35 -8.28 23.21
CA TRP A 397 -25.17 -7.51 22.84
C TRP A 397 -25.50 -6.52 21.70
N THR A 398 -25.03 -5.28 21.78
CA THR A 398 -25.14 -4.31 20.70
C THR A 398 -23.76 -4.12 20.03
N SER A 399 -23.73 -3.97 18.72
CA SER A 399 -22.49 -3.77 17.97
C SER A 399 -22.60 -2.55 17.06
N GLY A 400 -21.55 -1.74 17.04
CA GLY A 400 -21.41 -0.61 16.13
C GLY A 400 -20.37 -0.89 15.06
N GLY A 401 -20.72 -0.67 13.80
CA GLY A 401 -19.82 -0.71 12.66
C GLY A 401 -19.50 0.71 12.19
N LEU A 402 -18.22 1.02 12.03
CA LEU A 402 -17.76 2.24 11.36
C LEU A 402 -17.07 1.84 10.07
N SER A 403 -17.65 2.22 8.93
CA SER A 403 -16.98 2.18 7.62
C SER A 403 -16.29 3.51 7.36
N TYR A 404 -15.25 3.46 6.52
CA TYR A 404 -14.42 4.61 6.19
C TYR A 404 -14.26 4.69 4.69
N PHE A 405 -14.48 5.87 4.11
CA PHE A 405 -14.30 6.14 2.69
C PHE A 405 -13.33 7.30 2.50
N MET A 406 -12.41 7.15 1.55
CA MET A 406 -11.49 8.18 1.08
C MET A 406 -11.70 8.39 -0.40
N ALA A 407 -11.97 9.62 -0.82
CA ALA A 407 -12.21 9.99 -2.21
C ALA A 407 -13.25 9.08 -2.92
N GLY A 408 -14.29 8.67 -2.20
CA GLY A 408 -15.40 7.89 -2.75
C GLY A 408 -15.16 6.38 -2.75
N LEU A 409 -13.98 5.94 -2.30
CA LEU A 409 -13.60 4.53 -2.22
C LEU A 409 -13.55 4.02 -0.77
N PRO A 410 -14.00 2.78 -0.49
CA PRO A 410 -13.94 2.22 0.86
C PRO A 410 -12.50 1.90 1.28
N TYR A 411 -12.04 2.45 2.39
CA TYR A 411 -10.69 2.23 2.94
C TYR A 411 -10.73 1.33 4.18
N LYS A 412 -10.79 0.01 3.93
CA LYS A 412 -11.03 -1.04 4.94
C LYS A 412 -10.07 -1.04 6.14
N LYS A 413 -8.83 -0.57 5.97
CA LYS A 413 -7.82 -0.49 7.05
C LYS A 413 -8.29 0.39 8.22
N TRP A 414 -9.16 1.37 7.94
CA TRP A 414 -9.66 2.33 8.91
C TRP A 414 -11.05 2.02 9.43
N TYR A 415 -11.62 0.89 9.02
CA TYR A 415 -12.88 0.43 9.59
C TYR A 415 -12.69 0.12 11.08
N ARG A 416 -13.72 0.38 11.89
CA ARG A 416 -13.68 0.12 13.33
C ARG A 416 -14.94 -0.60 13.76
N LYS A 417 -14.76 -1.58 14.65
CA LYS A 417 -15.84 -2.30 15.30
C LYS A 417 -15.89 -1.87 16.75
N TYR A 418 -17.09 -1.58 17.23
CA TYR A 418 -17.35 -1.21 18.61
C TYR A 418 -18.27 -2.27 19.22
N LYS A 419 -17.76 -2.99 20.22
CA LYS A 419 -18.62 -3.76 21.12
C LYS A 419 -19.27 -2.77 22.08
N ILE A 420 -20.58 -2.55 21.93
CA ILE A 420 -21.34 -1.59 22.72
C ILE A 420 -21.83 -2.27 23.99
N LYS A 421 -21.69 -1.58 25.12
CA LYS A 421 -22.09 -2.08 26.45
C LYS A 421 -23.49 -1.61 26.86
N ALA A 422 -24.04 -0.60 26.18
CA ALA A 422 -25.39 -0.08 26.39
C ALA A 422 -26.47 -1.17 26.32
N LYS A 423 -27.57 -0.98 27.07
CA LYS A 423 -28.65 -1.98 27.19
C LYS A 423 -29.43 -2.14 25.87
N LYS A 424 -30.08 -3.30 25.74
CA LYS A 424 -30.66 -3.92 24.53
C LYS A 424 -31.71 -3.11 23.73
N SER A 425 -32.13 -1.92 24.16
CA SER A 425 -33.18 -1.16 23.47
C SER A 425 -32.92 0.34 23.33
N ASP A 426 -31.71 0.82 23.63
CA ASP A 426 -31.39 2.25 23.51
C ASP A 426 -30.33 2.48 22.41
N ASP A 427 -30.81 2.58 21.17
CA ASP A 427 -30.00 3.02 20.01
C ASP A 427 -29.32 4.37 20.26
N TYR A 428 -29.89 5.21 21.13
CA TYR A 428 -29.34 6.52 21.45
C TYR A 428 -28.17 6.42 22.42
N GLU A 429 -28.27 5.60 23.47
CA GLU A 429 -27.18 5.31 24.40
C GLU A 429 -26.01 4.61 23.66
N ALA A 430 -26.34 3.68 22.76
CA ALA A 430 -25.36 2.99 21.92
C ALA A 430 -24.59 3.95 20.98
N LEU A 431 -25.30 4.89 20.34
CA LEU A 431 -24.70 5.90 19.48
C LEU A 431 -23.83 6.88 20.28
N GLN A 432 -24.31 7.29 21.46
CA GLN A 432 -23.56 8.13 22.37
C GLN A 432 -22.24 7.48 22.80
N GLU A 433 -22.27 6.21 23.25
CA GLU A 433 -21.06 5.48 23.64
C GLU A 433 -20.07 5.40 22.47
N LEU A 434 -20.55 5.11 21.26
CA LEU A 434 -19.70 5.00 20.07
C LEU A 434 -19.05 6.34 19.72
N LEU A 435 -19.81 7.43 19.71
CA LEU A 435 -19.30 8.78 19.43
C LEU A 435 -18.26 9.21 20.46
N GLU A 436 -18.50 8.95 21.75
CA GLU A 436 -17.55 9.23 22.84
C GLU A 436 -16.26 8.42 22.71
N ARG A 437 -16.36 7.13 22.40
CA ARG A 437 -15.19 6.27 22.21
C ARG A 437 -14.43 6.63 20.94
N ARG A 438 -15.14 7.06 19.90
CA ARG A 438 -14.52 7.61 18.69
C ARG A 438 -13.75 8.87 19.08
N GLN A 439 -14.31 9.76 19.93
CA GLN A 439 -13.74 11.04 20.39
C GLN A 439 -12.34 10.90 20.99
N LYS A 440 -12.09 9.83 21.76
CA LYS A 440 -10.77 9.56 22.36
C LYS A 440 -9.64 9.37 21.32
N ASN A 441 -9.96 9.17 20.03
CA ASN A 441 -9.01 8.96 18.94
C ASN A 441 -9.20 9.96 17.77
N TRP A 442 -9.55 11.23 18.04
CA TRP A 442 -9.83 12.27 17.03
C TRP A 442 -8.58 12.97 16.44
N TRP A 443 -7.46 12.26 16.23
CA TRP A 443 -6.28 12.88 15.60
C TRP A 443 -6.50 13.28 14.13
N GLU A 444 -7.57 12.82 13.49
CA GLU A 444 -8.05 13.34 12.21
C GLU A 444 -9.58 13.19 12.11
N LEU A 445 -10.29 14.28 11.80
CA LEU A 445 -11.76 14.33 11.67
C LEU A 445 -12.21 13.98 10.24
N PRO A 446 -13.38 13.33 10.07
CA PRO A 446 -13.98 13.20 8.75
C PRO A 446 -14.48 14.56 8.24
N ASN A 447 -14.54 14.73 6.91
CA ASN A 447 -15.26 15.85 6.31
C ASN A 447 -16.76 15.67 6.50
N LEU A 448 -17.23 14.42 6.34
CA LEU A 448 -18.63 14.04 6.47
C LEU A 448 -18.76 12.81 7.38
N LEU A 449 -19.54 12.94 8.46
CA LEU A 449 -20.00 11.83 9.28
C LEU A 449 -21.43 11.47 8.87
N VAL A 450 -21.63 10.22 8.48
CA VAL A 450 -22.91 9.65 8.09
C VAL A 450 -23.38 8.71 9.20
N ILE A 451 -24.60 8.88 9.67
CA ILE A 451 -25.22 7.98 10.65
C ILE A 451 -26.34 7.22 9.94
N ASP A 452 -26.27 5.88 9.93
CA ASP A 452 -27.34 5.03 9.42
C ASP A 452 -28.50 5.05 10.43
N GLY A 453 -29.49 5.91 10.17
CA GLY A 453 -30.51 6.28 11.12
C GLY A 453 -31.27 7.53 10.72
N GLY A 454 -32.53 7.60 11.13
CA GLY A 454 -33.38 8.77 10.89
C GLY A 454 -33.06 9.97 11.78
N LYS A 455 -33.99 10.93 11.79
CA LYS A 455 -33.92 12.19 12.56
C LYS A 455 -33.59 11.99 14.05
N GLY A 456 -34.06 10.90 14.66
CA GLY A 456 -33.84 10.59 16.07
C GLY A 456 -32.36 10.40 16.40
N GLN A 457 -31.62 9.68 15.56
CA GLN A 457 -30.18 9.44 15.74
C GLN A 457 -29.38 10.74 15.69
N LEU A 458 -29.74 11.67 14.80
CA LEU A 458 -29.13 13.00 14.74
C LEU A 458 -29.46 13.85 15.98
N GLY A 459 -30.63 13.62 16.58
CA GLY A 459 -31.03 14.20 17.86
C GLY A 459 -30.09 13.88 19.02
N VAL A 460 -29.44 12.71 19.01
CA VAL A 460 -28.43 12.32 20.01
C VAL A 460 -27.20 13.21 19.92
N VAL A 461 -26.71 13.44 18.69
CA VAL A 461 -25.57 14.33 18.45
C VAL A 461 -25.88 15.74 18.94
N LYS A 462 -27.10 16.22 18.67
CA LYS A 462 -27.59 17.51 19.18
C LYS A 462 -27.63 17.56 20.70
N LYS A 463 -28.12 16.50 21.38
CA LYS A 463 -28.15 16.42 22.85
C LYS A 463 -26.74 16.45 23.43
N LEU A 464 -25.82 15.65 22.85
CA LEU A 464 -24.41 15.61 23.22
C LEU A 464 -23.72 16.97 23.13
N CYS A 465 -23.98 17.73 22.07
CA CYS A 465 -23.42 19.08 21.92
C CYS A 465 -23.95 20.08 22.94
N LYS A 466 -25.17 19.88 23.45
CA LYS A 466 -25.75 20.72 24.51
C LYS A 466 -25.20 20.37 25.88
N GLU A 467 -25.04 19.08 26.15
CA GLU A 467 -24.54 18.55 27.43
C GLU A 467 -23.03 18.79 27.61
N TYR A 468 -22.29 18.75 26.50
CA TYR A 468 -20.84 18.92 26.46
C TYR A 468 -20.46 20.04 25.47
N PRO A 469 -20.52 21.32 25.89
CA PRO A 469 -20.30 22.47 25.01
C PRO A 469 -18.92 22.47 24.30
N GLU A 470 -17.90 21.90 24.93
CA GLU A 470 -16.56 21.73 24.35
C GLU A 470 -16.58 20.87 23.08
N ARG A 471 -17.55 19.96 22.96
CA ARG A 471 -17.74 19.12 21.77
C ARG A 471 -18.35 19.89 20.60
N LYS A 472 -19.05 21.00 20.86
CA LYS A 472 -19.64 21.86 19.82
C LYS A 472 -18.58 22.37 18.86
N LYS A 473 -17.39 22.73 19.37
CA LYS A 473 -16.26 23.18 18.53
C LYS A 473 -15.81 22.10 17.55
N ILE A 474 -15.87 20.83 17.95
CA ILE A 474 -15.39 19.74 17.11
C ILE A 474 -16.47 19.24 16.15
N VAL A 475 -17.73 19.20 16.58
CA VAL A 475 -18.89 18.95 15.71
C VAL A 475 -19.03 20.04 14.65
N SER A 476 -18.73 21.31 14.95
CA SER A 476 -18.79 22.39 13.94
C SER A 476 -17.78 22.24 12.79
N GLN A 477 -16.71 21.45 12.99
CA GLN A 477 -15.68 21.19 11.98
C GLN A 477 -16.03 20.02 11.05
N ILE A 478 -17.11 19.28 11.35
CA ILE A 478 -17.52 18.08 10.63
C ILE A 478 -18.93 18.30 10.09
N ASP A 479 -19.18 17.99 8.83
CA ASP A 479 -20.55 17.90 8.34
C ASP A 479 -21.17 16.59 8.84
N ILE A 480 -22.36 16.65 9.47
CA ILE A 480 -23.02 15.45 10.01
C ILE A 480 -24.38 15.30 9.36
N ILE A 481 -24.58 14.13 8.72
CA ILE A 481 -25.85 13.74 8.14
C ILE A 481 -26.33 12.41 8.69
N SER A 482 -27.65 12.19 8.62
CA SER A 482 -28.25 10.89 8.89
C SER A 482 -29.15 10.45 7.73
N LEU A 483 -29.12 9.14 7.44
CA LEU A 483 -29.91 8.51 6.38
C LEU A 483 -31.17 7.88 6.99
N GLY A 484 -32.31 8.56 6.86
CA GLY A 484 -33.58 8.04 7.37
C GLY A 484 -34.45 7.40 6.30
N LYS A 485 -35.23 6.40 6.72
CA LYS A 485 -36.31 5.83 5.92
C LYS A 485 -37.44 6.86 5.79
N GLY A 486 -37.79 7.27 4.57
CA GLY A 486 -38.94 8.15 4.34
C GLY A 486 -40.28 7.51 4.74
N GLU A 487 -41.32 8.34 4.82
CA GLU A 487 -42.64 7.96 5.34
C GLU A 487 -43.27 6.76 4.63
N ALA A 488 -43.06 6.60 3.32
CA ALA A 488 -43.58 5.48 2.54
C ALA A 488 -43.04 4.11 3.02
N ARG A 489 -41.78 4.02 3.46
CA ARG A 489 -41.18 2.76 3.97
C ARG A 489 -41.63 2.40 5.38
N LYS A 490 -42.16 3.37 6.15
CA LYS A 490 -42.75 3.12 7.47
C LYS A 490 -44.15 2.48 7.37
N LYS A 491 -44.87 2.71 6.27
CA LYS A 491 -46.22 2.18 6.04
C LYS A 491 -46.25 0.87 5.26
N SER A 492 -45.21 0.52 4.50
CA SER A 492 -45.25 -0.62 3.58
C SER A 492 -44.30 -1.77 3.97
N ASN A 493 -44.84 -2.92 4.34
CA ASN A 493 -44.15 -4.22 4.40
C ASN A 493 -43.81 -4.73 2.98
N ILE A 494 -42.90 -4.08 2.26
CA ILE A 494 -42.55 -4.48 0.89
C ILE A 494 -41.10 -4.98 0.85
N TRP A 495 -40.95 -6.29 1.07
CA TRP A 495 -39.83 -7.07 0.54
C TRP A 495 -40.34 -7.75 -0.74
N LYS A 496 -39.54 -7.70 -1.82
CA LYS A 496 -39.85 -7.95 -3.25
C LYS A 496 -40.43 -6.68 -3.90
N THR A 497 -39.75 -5.98 -4.81
CA THR A 497 -39.31 -6.47 -6.11
C THR A 497 -38.15 -5.61 -6.67
N LYS A 498 -37.26 -6.27 -7.41
CA LYS A 498 -36.15 -5.71 -8.19
C LYS A 498 -36.72 -4.97 -9.40
N VAL A 499 -36.54 -3.65 -9.51
CA VAL A 499 -36.83 -2.93 -10.77
C VAL A 499 -35.63 -2.03 -11.11
N LEU A 500 -35.00 -2.38 -12.22
CA LEU A 500 -34.03 -1.59 -12.96
C LEU A 500 -34.67 -0.29 -13.45
N LEU A 501 -33.99 0.84 -13.26
CA LEU A 501 -34.26 2.05 -14.02
C LEU A 501 -33.21 2.14 -15.12
N ASP A 502 -33.61 1.67 -16.29
CA ASP A 502 -33.00 2.01 -17.58
C ASP A 502 -33.56 3.40 -17.97
N LEU A 503 -32.69 4.41 -18.01
CA LEU A 503 -33.04 5.79 -18.40
C LEU A 503 -32.57 6.09 -19.83
N SER A 504 -32.62 5.11 -20.72
CA SER A 504 -32.15 5.23 -22.10
C SER A 504 -33.25 5.41 -23.15
N SER A 505 -34.53 5.56 -22.75
CA SER A 505 -35.65 5.58 -23.71
C SER A 505 -36.73 6.63 -23.45
N ALA A 506 -36.34 7.86 -23.08
CA ALA A 506 -37.24 9.01 -23.15
C ALA A 506 -36.88 9.88 -24.36
N LYS A 507 -37.63 9.72 -25.46
CA LYS A 507 -37.59 10.68 -26.58
C LYS A 507 -38.23 12.01 -26.11
N PRO A 508 -37.66 13.18 -26.45
CA PRO A 508 -38.26 14.46 -26.12
C PRO A 508 -39.38 14.77 -27.12
N GLY A 509 -40.65 14.81 -26.71
CA GLY A 509 -41.70 15.31 -27.61
C GLY A 509 -43.19 15.09 -27.34
N GLU A 510 -43.63 14.34 -26.33
CA GLU A 510 -45.08 14.12 -26.15
C GLU A 510 -45.65 14.75 -24.86
N LYS A 511 -46.58 15.69 -25.06
CA LYS A 511 -47.42 16.28 -24.01
C LYS A 511 -48.55 15.30 -23.67
N GLY A 512 -48.72 15.02 -22.38
CA GLY A 512 -50.04 14.81 -21.77
C GLY A 512 -50.69 13.43 -21.94
N GLY A 513 -50.36 12.50 -21.05
CA GLY A 513 -51.22 11.36 -20.72
C GLY A 513 -51.09 11.02 -19.23
N LYS A 514 -52.11 11.30 -18.42
CA LYS A 514 -52.17 10.81 -17.03
C LYS A 514 -52.26 9.27 -17.07
N PRO A 515 -51.35 8.52 -16.42
CA PRO A 515 -51.61 7.10 -16.18
C PRO A 515 -52.69 7.00 -15.10
N LYS A 516 -53.85 6.45 -15.47
CA LYS A 516 -54.87 5.97 -14.54
C LYS A 516 -54.45 4.60 -14.01
N GLY A 517 -54.52 4.39 -12.70
CA GLY A 517 -54.34 3.08 -12.05
C GLY A 517 -53.21 3.07 -11.02
N GLY A 518 -53.53 2.68 -9.80
CA GLY A 518 -52.68 2.83 -8.61
C GLY A 518 -51.48 1.88 -8.51
N PHE A 519 -50.79 2.02 -7.37
CA PHE A 519 -49.56 1.37 -6.90
C PHE A 519 -48.24 2.08 -7.26
N GLY A 520 -47.68 2.80 -6.29
CA GLY A 520 -46.28 3.22 -6.32
C GLY A 520 -46.00 4.55 -5.60
N GLU A 521 -46.24 4.65 -4.29
CA GLU A 521 -45.61 5.73 -3.53
C GLU A 521 -44.09 5.56 -3.66
N LYS A 522 -43.41 6.50 -4.34
CA LYS A 522 -41.95 6.51 -4.42
C LYS A 522 -41.40 6.59 -3.00
N ILE A 523 -40.73 5.53 -2.56
CA ILE A 523 -40.03 5.52 -1.27
C ILE A 523 -38.77 6.36 -1.42
N TRP A 524 -38.81 7.60 -0.92
CA TRP A 524 -37.63 8.45 -0.86
C TRP A 524 -36.92 8.26 0.48
N GLU A 525 -35.63 7.92 0.49
CA GLU A 525 -34.80 8.12 1.67
C GLU A 525 -34.60 9.62 1.90
N ILE A 526 -34.60 10.03 3.18
CA ILE A 526 -34.45 11.43 3.58
C ILE A 526 -33.08 11.58 4.24
N ILE A 527 -32.32 12.58 3.77
CA ILE A 527 -31.11 13.04 4.42
C ILE A 527 -31.48 14.11 5.44
N TYR A 528 -31.06 13.90 6.68
CA TYR A 528 -31.15 14.88 7.75
C TYR A 528 -29.76 15.47 7.98
N ARG A 529 -29.59 16.79 7.85
CA ARG A 529 -28.30 17.49 8.12
C ARG A 529 -28.39 18.31 9.40
N LEU A 530 -27.38 18.22 10.25
CA LEU A 530 -27.23 19.07 11.44
C LEU A 530 -26.39 20.31 11.09
N ASP A 531 -26.90 21.52 11.32
CA ASP A 531 -26.14 22.76 11.15
C ASP A 531 -25.42 23.22 12.44
N ASP A 532 -24.64 24.30 12.36
CA ASP A 532 -23.89 24.88 13.49
C ASP A 532 -24.74 25.39 14.64
N ASN A 533 -26.00 25.72 14.34
CA ASN A 533 -26.99 26.14 15.32
C ASN A 533 -27.77 24.94 15.87
N LEU A 534 -27.33 23.71 15.57
CA LEU A 534 -27.97 22.45 15.94
C LEU A 534 -29.42 22.35 15.44
N LYS A 535 -29.74 23.00 14.31
CA LYS A 535 -31.00 22.81 13.59
C LYS A 535 -30.83 21.67 12.58
N ILE A 536 -31.89 20.86 12.47
CA ILE A 536 -31.93 19.73 11.55
C ILE A 536 -32.67 20.16 10.29
N HIS A 537 -32.01 20.01 9.15
CA HIS A 537 -32.56 20.28 7.82
C HIS A 537 -32.85 18.96 7.11
N GLU A 538 -33.96 18.89 6.39
CA GLU A 538 -34.40 17.66 5.72
C GLU A 538 -34.33 17.84 4.21
N THR A 539 -33.78 16.85 3.51
CA THR A 539 -33.63 16.88 2.05
C THR A 539 -33.89 15.49 1.49
N ALA A 540 -34.75 15.37 0.48
CA ALA A 540 -35.00 14.08 -0.17
C ALA A 540 -33.80 13.64 -1.00
N MET A 541 -33.45 12.35 -0.93
CA MET A 541 -32.44 11.78 -1.83
C MET A 541 -32.95 11.74 -3.27
N VAL A 542 -32.06 12.04 -4.21
CA VAL A 542 -32.31 12.08 -5.66
C VAL A 542 -31.96 10.73 -6.32
N TYR A 543 -31.13 9.90 -5.68
CA TYR A 543 -30.69 8.56 -6.16
C TYR A 543 -29.82 8.57 -7.42
N ASP A 544 -29.18 9.70 -7.72
CA ASP A 544 -28.21 9.80 -8.80
C ASP A 544 -26.84 9.20 -8.42
N GLN A 545 -25.84 9.34 -9.30
CA GLN A 545 -24.52 8.79 -9.04
C GLN A 545 -23.89 9.38 -7.76
N ALA A 546 -24.06 10.68 -7.50
CA ALA A 546 -23.54 11.34 -6.31
C ALA A 546 -24.10 10.71 -5.03
N ASP A 547 -25.43 10.54 -4.96
CA ASP A 547 -26.11 9.93 -3.82
C ASP A 547 -25.72 8.46 -3.60
N LYS A 548 -25.39 7.73 -4.68
CA LYS A 548 -24.91 6.35 -4.57
C LYS A 548 -23.61 6.23 -3.78
N ILE A 549 -22.80 7.28 -3.64
CA ILE A 549 -21.63 7.25 -2.74
C ILE A 549 -22.08 7.10 -1.29
N LEU A 550 -23.09 7.87 -0.86
CA LEU A 550 -23.62 7.80 0.50
C LEU A 550 -24.29 6.44 0.77
N LEU A 551 -25.03 5.91 -0.20
CA LEU A 551 -25.63 4.57 -0.10
C LEU A 551 -24.55 3.48 0.01
N LYS A 552 -23.49 3.56 -0.78
CA LYS A 552 -22.34 2.63 -0.68
C LYS A 552 -21.69 2.72 0.70
N ALA A 553 -21.51 3.92 1.24
CA ALA A 553 -20.93 4.12 2.56
C ALA A 553 -21.76 3.46 3.68
N ARG A 554 -23.07 3.65 3.61
CA ARG A 554 -24.06 3.00 4.50
C ARG A 554 -24.03 1.49 4.35
N ASP A 555 -24.17 0.98 3.13
CA ASP A 555 -24.24 -0.46 2.88
C ASP A 555 -22.94 -1.16 3.31
N GLU A 556 -21.78 -0.50 3.18
CA GLU A 556 -20.51 -0.99 3.73
C GLU A 556 -20.48 -1.00 5.27
N ALA A 557 -21.01 0.02 5.94
CA ALA A 557 -21.11 0.06 7.40
C ALA A 557 -22.01 -1.07 7.91
N HIS A 558 -23.20 -1.21 7.32
CA HIS A 558 -24.16 -2.27 7.64
C HIS A 558 -23.59 -3.67 7.34
N ARG A 559 -22.90 -3.87 6.21
CA ARG A 559 -22.20 -5.13 5.90
C ARG A 559 -21.12 -5.43 6.93
N PHE A 560 -20.36 -4.42 7.34
CA PHE A 560 -19.26 -4.59 8.29
C PHE A 560 -19.75 -4.91 9.69
N ALA A 561 -20.82 -4.27 10.15
CA ALA A 561 -21.53 -4.59 11.39
C ALA A 561 -22.06 -6.03 11.35
N ASN A 562 -22.75 -6.43 10.28
CA ASN A 562 -23.27 -7.79 10.11
C ASN A 562 -22.18 -8.88 9.99
N SER A 563 -21.01 -8.56 9.43
CA SER A 563 -19.88 -9.51 9.39
C SER A 563 -19.43 -9.93 10.79
N TYR A 564 -19.60 -9.05 11.78
CA TYR A 564 -19.30 -9.34 13.18
C TYR A 564 -20.35 -10.24 13.80
N ARG A 565 -21.65 -10.00 13.50
CA ARG A 565 -22.76 -10.88 13.88
C ARG A 565 -22.49 -12.34 13.49
N LYS A 566 -22.05 -12.58 12.24
CA LYS A 566 -21.74 -13.94 11.77
C LYS A 566 -20.56 -14.60 12.51
N LYS A 567 -19.51 -13.84 12.83
CA LYS A 567 -18.33 -14.35 13.57
C LYS A 567 -18.62 -14.61 15.05
N GLN A 568 -19.54 -13.89 15.68
CA GLN A 568 -19.94 -14.17 17.07
C GLN A 568 -20.92 -15.34 17.18
N MET A 569 -21.61 -15.71 16.10
CA MET A 569 -22.48 -16.89 16.07
C MET A 569 -21.73 -18.20 15.79
N SER A 570 -20.48 -18.15 15.29
CA SER A 570 -19.63 -19.34 15.13
C SER A 570 -19.00 -19.77 16.45
N GLN A 571 -18.94 -21.08 16.70
CA GLN A 571 -18.65 -21.73 17.98
C GLN A 571 -17.33 -21.34 18.70
N GLU A 572 -16.37 -20.67 18.04
CA GLU A 572 -15.06 -20.28 18.62
C GLU A 572 -15.12 -19.22 19.74
N TRP A 573 -16.30 -18.79 20.15
CA TRP A 573 -16.49 -17.80 21.22
C TRP A 573 -17.39 -18.27 22.38
N ARG A 574 -17.82 -19.54 22.39
CA ARG A 574 -18.53 -20.13 23.54
C ARG A 574 -17.54 -20.56 24.62
#